data_AF-A0A943Q480-F1
#
_entry.id   AF-A0A943Q480-F1
#
_cell.length_a   1.000
_cell.length_b   1.000
_cell.length_c   1.000
_cell.angle_alpha   90.00
_cell.angle_beta   90.00
_cell.angle_gamma   90.00
#
_symmetry.space_group_name_H-M   'P 1'
#
loop_
_entity.id
_entity.type
_entity.pdbx_description
1 polymer ?
#
loop_
_entity_poly.entity_id
_entity_poly.type
_entity_poly.pdbx_seq_one_letter_code
_entity_poly.pdbx_strand_id
1 'polypeptide(L)'
;MALPINMDDLINQRVVESTRIEFKGDWNPNPIIHSICAFANDIDNVGGGYLVIGIEEENGSPVLPPKGMLMYGKEASNRKQEIDRQHYTIPNQRPKDKH
;
A
#
# COMPACT_ATOMS: atom_id res chain seq x y z
N MET A 1 17.12 7.63 4.88
CA MET A 1 16.10 7.65 5.95
C MET A 1 15.66 6.23 6.16
N ALA A 2 15.86 5.66 7.35
CA ALA A 2 15.44 4.29 7.64
C ALA A 2 13.91 4.24 7.63
N LEU A 3 13.33 3.20 7.04
CA LEU A 3 11.89 2.95 7.17
C LEU A 3 11.58 2.86 8.67
N PRO A 4 10.57 3.56 9.19
CA PRO A 4 10.26 3.60 10.63
C PRO A 4 9.84 2.24 11.21
N ILE A 5 9.74 1.18 10.38
CA ILE A 5 9.35 -0.17 10.80
C ILE A 5 10.26 -1.23 10.16
N ASN A 6 10.48 -2.33 10.88
CA ASN A 6 11.19 -3.49 10.35
C ASN A 6 10.30 -4.27 9.36
N MET A 7 10.87 -4.75 8.25
CA MET A 7 10.15 -5.59 7.28
C MET A 7 9.65 -6.90 7.89
N ASP A 8 10.43 -7.53 8.77
CA ASP A 8 10.00 -8.73 9.48
C ASP A 8 8.78 -8.43 10.36
N ASP A 9 8.74 -7.28 11.03
CA ASP A 9 7.61 -6.89 11.87
C ASP A 9 6.37 -6.54 11.06
N LEU A 10 6.56 -6.00 9.84
CA LEU A 10 5.49 -5.71 8.89
C LEU A 10 4.87 -7.01 8.33
N ILE A 11 5.72 -7.91 7.83
CA ILE A 11 5.28 -9.18 7.23
C ILE A 11 4.62 -10.08 8.29
N ASN A 12 5.13 -10.06 9.52
CA ASN A 12 4.54 -10.83 10.62
C ASN A 12 3.42 -10.09 11.37
N GLN A 13 2.98 -8.92 10.89
CA GLN A 13 1.92 -8.10 11.51
C GLN A 13 2.11 -7.85 13.02
N ARG A 14 3.34 -7.68 13.50
CA ARG A 14 3.65 -7.66 14.95
C ARG A 14 3.48 -6.29 15.61
N VAL A 15 3.66 -5.21 14.87
CA VAL A 15 3.84 -3.85 15.44
C VAL A 15 2.80 -2.86 14.91
N VAL A 16 2.27 -3.09 13.72
CA VAL A 16 1.22 -2.25 13.14
C VAL A 16 -0.09 -3.01 13.30
N GLU A 17 -1.10 -2.37 13.89
CA GLU A 17 -2.48 -2.87 13.90
C GLU A 17 -2.82 -3.42 12.51
N SER A 18 -3.21 -4.70 12.43
CA SER A 18 -3.43 -5.48 11.20
C SER A 18 -4.26 -4.74 10.13
N THR A 19 -5.16 -3.85 10.57
CA THR A 19 -6.01 -3.02 9.71
C THR A 19 -5.27 -1.99 8.84
N ARG A 20 -3.98 -1.71 9.11
CA ARG A 20 -3.18 -0.71 8.39
C ARG A 20 -2.15 -1.32 7.43
N ILE A 21 -2.18 -2.63 7.23
CA ILE A 21 -1.32 -3.32 6.28
C ILE A 21 -2.21 -4.02 5.27
N GLU A 22 -1.95 -3.80 3.97
CA GLU A 22 -2.62 -4.52 2.91
C GLU A 22 -1.60 -5.26 2.05
N PHE A 23 -1.87 -6.54 1.77
CA PHE A 23 -0.99 -7.38 0.96
C PHE A 23 -1.56 -7.58 -0.45
N LYS A 24 -0.72 -7.45 -1.48
CA LYS A 24 -1.07 -7.72 -2.88
C LYS A 24 -0.09 -8.72 -3.47
N GLY A 25 -0.58 -9.81 -4.03
CA GLY A 25 0.27 -10.84 -4.62
C GLY A 25 1.04 -10.38 -5.85
N ASP A 26 0.49 -9.44 -6.62
CA ASP A 26 1.02 -8.98 -7.89
C ASP A 26 0.87 -7.45 -8.08
N TRP A 27 1.51 -6.94 -9.14
CA TRP A 27 1.33 -5.55 -9.53
C TRP A 27 0.13 -5.39 -10.44
N ASN A 28 -0.97 -4.89 -9.89
CA ASN A 28 -2.10 -4.40 -10.67
C ASN A 28 -2.37 -2.94 -10.27
N PRO A 29 -2.21 -1.97 -11.20
CA PRO A 29 -2.28 -0.55 -10.86
C PRO A 29 -3.64 -0.14 -10.28
N ASN A 30 -4.75 -0.71 -10.77
CA ASN A 30 -6.09 -0.37 -10.28
C ASN A 30 -6.28 -0.64 -8.77
N PRO A 31 -6.13 -1.88 -8.27
CA PRO A 31 -6.27 -2.17 -6.84
C PRO A 31 -5.21 -1.47 -6.00
N ILE A 32 -3.97 -1.32 -6.50
CA ILE A 32 -2.90 -0.61 -5.79
C ILE A 32 -3.28 0.85 -5.55
N ILE A 33 -3.78 1.53 -6.58
CA ILE A 33 -4.14 2.94 -6.49
C ILE A 33 -5.40 3.12 -5.63
N HIS A 34 -6.34 2.18 -5.68
CA HIS A 34 -7.48 2.18 -4.76
C HIS A 34 -7.04 2.06 -3.30
N SER A 35 -6.11 1.16 -2.97
CA SER A 35 -5.53 1.04 -1.63
C SER A 35 -4.82 2.32 -1.19
N ILE A 36 -4.01 2.93 -2.07
CA ILE A 36 -3.35 4.20 -1.79
C ILE A 36 -4.38 5.32 -1.53
N CYS A 37 -5.42 5.42 -2.35
CA CYS A 37 -6.52 6.37 -2.16
C CYS A 37 -7.28 6.12 -0.86
N ALA A 38 -7.51 4.86 -0.49
CA ALA A 38 -8.17 4.51 0.76
C ALA A 38 -7.33 4.96 1.96
N PHE A 39 -6.02 4.67 1.98
CA PHE A 39 -5.13 5.12 3.04
C PHE A 39 -4.94 6.64 3.08
N ALA A 40 -4.95 7.31 1.93
CA ALA A 40 -4.81 8.77 1.86
C ALA A 40 -6.09 9.50 2.28
N ASN A 41 -7.27 8.89 2.09
CA ASN A 41 -8.58 9.46 2.42
C ASN A 41 -9.15 8.96 3.75
N ASP A 42 -8.40 8.16 4.51
CA ASP A 42 -8.87 7.59 5.77
C ASP A 42 -9.22 8.71 6.78
N ILE A 43 -10.52 8.83 7.07
CA ILE A 43 -11.16 9.96 7.78
C ILE A 43 -10.70 10.02 9.24
N ASP A 44 -10.20 8.91 9.79
CA ASP A 44 -9.71 8.84 11.17
C ASP A 44 -8.31 9.48 11.35
N ASN A 45 -7.68 9.99 10.27
CA ASN A 45 -6.44 10.77 10.29
C ASN A 45 -5.31 10.11 11.11
N VAL A 46 -5.27 8.78 11.06
CA VAL A 46 -4.37 7.92 11.86
C VAL A 46 -2.99 7.70 11.24
N GLY A 47 -2.67 8.39 10.13
CA GLY A 47 -1.30 8.46 9.59
C GLY A 47 -0.98 7.53 8.42
N GLY A 48 -1.97 7.15 7.61
CA GLY A 48 -1.78 6.33 6.40
C GLY A 48 -1.64 4.84 6.67
N GLY A 49 -1.02 4.10 5.73
CA GLY A 49 -0.90 2.64 5.79
C GLY A 49 0.26 2.07 4.99
N TYR A 50 0.52 0.77 5.14
CA TYR A 50 1.55 0.04 4.43
C TYR A 50 0.94 -0.88 3.37
N LEU A 51 1.37 -0.73 2.12
CA LEU A 51 1.01 -1.63 1.03
C LEU A 51 2.22 -2.51 0.69
N VAL A 52 2.09 -3.82 0.88
CA VAL A 52 3.15 -4.79 0.60
C VAL A 52 2.79 -5.57 -0.66
N ILE A 53 3.66 -5.53 -1.67
CA ILE A 53 3.41 -6.15 -2.97
C ILE A 53 4.37 -7.33 -3.15
N GLY A 54 3.86 -8.45 -3.68
CA GLY A 54 4.58 -9.72 -3.82
C GLY A 54 4.24 -10.75 -2.73
N ILE A 55 3.24 -10.48 -1.88
CA ILE A 55 2.74 -11.38 -0.84
C ILE A 55 1.22 -11.49 -1.03
N GLU A 56 0.71 -12.71 -1.14
CA GLU A 56 -0.74 -12.94 -1.21
C GLU A 56 -1.37 -12.83 0.17
N GLU A 57 -2.63 -12.42 0.22
CA GLU A 57 -3.41 -12.35 1.45
C GLU A 57 -4.51 -13.41 1.42
N GLU A 58 -4.64 -14.18 2.49
CA GLU A 58 -5.73 -15.12 2.70
C GLU A 58 -6.34 -14.88 4.08
N ASN A 59 -7.64 -14.57 4.14
CA ASN A 59 -8.36 -14.29 5.39
C ASN A 59 -7.71 -13.20 6.28
N GLY A 60 -7.12 -12.15 5.67
CA GLY A 60 -6.44 -11.07 6.39
C GLY A 60 -5.02 -11.42 6.88
N SER A 61 -4.50 -12.59 6.51
CA SER A 61 -3.16 -13.04 6.86
C SER A 61 -2.29 -13.20 5.61
N PRO A 62 -1.02 -12.78 5.64
CA PRO A 62 -0.10 -12.98 4.53
C PRO A 62 0.21 -14.45 4.36
N VAL A 63 0.14 -14.92 3.13
CA VAL A 63 0.56 -16.25 2.74
C VAL A 63 2.07 -16.24 2.53
N LEU A 64 2.77 -17.07 3.32
CA LEU A 64 4.22 -17.23 3.26
C LEU A 64 4.59 -18.60 2.63
N PRO A 65 5.71 -18.70 1.89
CA PRO A 65 6.66 -17.63 1.58
C PRO A 65 6.10 -16.63 0.53
N PRO A 66 6.64 -15.40 0.48
CA PRO A 66 6.27 -14.42 -0.55
C PRO A 66 6.37 -15.02 -1.96
N LYS A 67 5.34 -14.80 -2.78
CA LYS A 67 5.34 -15.17 -4.20
C LYS A 67 6.44 -14.41 -4.96
N GLY A 68 6.81 -13.24 -4.46
CA GLY A 68 7.77 -12.33 -5.08
C GLY A 68 7.15 -11.61 -6.28
N MET A 69 7.92 -10.67 -6.84
CA MET A 69 7.52 -9.95 -8.04
C MET A 69 8.61 -10.09 -9.08
N LEU A 70 8.25 -10.58 -10.28
CA LEU A 70 9.09 -10.39 -11.45
C LEU A 70 9.05 -8.90 -11.82
N MET A 71 10.13 -8.19 -11.50
CA MET A 71 10.37 -6.84 -11.98
C MET A 71 11.67 -6.84 -12.77
N TYR A 72 11.58 -6.67 -14.09
CA TYR A 72 12.77 -6.36 -14.89
C TYR A 72 13.09 -4.87 -14.70
N GLY A 73 14.36 -4.49 -14.53
CA GLY A 73 14.76 -3.18 -13.97
C GLY A 73 14.16 -1.90 -14.57
N LYS A 74 13.71 -1.91 -15.84
CA LYS A 74 13.00 -0.76 -16.44
C LYS A 74 11.54 -0.65 -15.96
N GLU A 75 10.92 -1.75 -15.59
CA GLU A 75 9.52 -1.84 -15.18
C GLU A 75 9.29 -1.25 -13.78
N ALA A 76 10.24 -1.40 -12.86
CA ALA A 76 10.16 -0.80 -11.52
C ALA A 76 10.13 0.74 -11.57
N SER A 77 11.04 1.34 -12.35
CA SER A 77 11.04 2.80 -12.58
C SER A 77 9.80 3.29 -13.32
N ASN A 78 9.26 2.50 -14.25
CA ASN A 78 8.02 2.82 -14.95
C ASN A 78 6.81 2.79 -14.00
N ARG A 79 6.74 1.79 -13.13
CA ARG A 79 5.68 1.63 -12.11
C ARG A 79 5.71 2.77 -11.08
N LYS A 80 6.90 3.18 -10.63
CA LYS A 80 7.04 4.36 -9.75
C LYS A 80 6.58 5.63 -10.45
N GLN A 81 6.98 5.85 -11.71
CA GLN A 81 6.51 6.98 -12.51
C GLN A 81 5.00 6.93 -12.78
N GLU A 82 4.40 5.75 -12.91
CA GLU A 82 2.96 5.59 -13.11
C GLU A 82 2.17 5.99 -11.86
N ILE A 83 2.60 5.54 -10.67
CA ILE A 83 2.03 6.06 -9.41
C ILE A 83 2.23 7.58 -9.34
N ASP A 84 3.43 8.08 -9.61
CA ASP A 84 3.76 9.51 -9.54
C ASP A 84 2.89 10.35 -10.48
N ARG A 85 2.61 9.86 -11.70
CA ARG A 85 1.69 10.50 -12.65
C ARG A 85 0.23 10.49 -12.17
N GLN A 86 -0.18 9.44 -11.48
CA GLN A 86 -1.55 9.29 -10.98
C GLN A 86 -1.84 10.06 -9.69
N HIS A 87 -0.85 10.71 -9.06
CA HIS A 87 -1.08 11.56 -7.88
C HIS A 87 -2.06 12.72 -8.15
N TYR A 88 -2.20 13.18 -9.39
CA TYR A 88 -3.18 14.21 -9.77
C TYR A 88 -4.61 13.68 -9.96
N THR A 89 -4.79 12.36 -10.04
CA THR A 89 -6.10 11.71 -10.17
C THR A 89 -6.62 11.17 -8.84
N ILE A 90 -5.82 11.21 -7.76
CA ILE A 90 -6.25 10.86 -6.41
C ILE A 90 -7.18 11.99 -5.91
N PRO A 91 -8.48 11.73 -5.72
CA PRO A 91 -9.39 12.75 -5.24
C PRO A 91 -9.00 13.09 -3.80
N ASN A 92 -8.49 14.30 -3.59
CA ASN A 92 -8.35 14.88 -2.26
C ASN A 92 -9.77 15.26 -1.79
N GLN A 93 -10.47 14.35 -1.13
CA GLN A 93 -11.73 14.69 -0.47
C GLN A 93 -11.41 15.58 0.73
N ARG A 94 -11.28 16.88 0.49
CA ARG A 94 -11.24 17.88 1.58
C ARG A 94 -12.48 17.64 2.45
N PRO A 95 -12.35 17.54 3.79
CA PRO A 95 -13.52 17.46 4.65
C PRO A 95 -14.33 18.74 4.39
N LYS A 96 -15.56 18.58 3.89
CA LYS A 96 -16.48 19.71 3.73
C LYS A 96 -16.73 20.27 5.11
N ASP A 97 -16.32 21.53 5.31
CA ASP A 97 -16.67 22.34 6.49
C ASP A 97 -18.12 22.09 6.88
N LYS A 98 -18.32 21.56 8.10
CA LYS A 98 -19.63 21.53 8.73
C LYS A 98 -19.94 22.96 9.17
N HIS A 99 -20.97 23.55 8.56
CA HIS A 99 -21.61 24.79 9.01
C HIS A 99 -22.16 24.63 10.43
#